data_AF-A0A9E8SQ32-F1
#
_entry.id   AF-A0A9E8SQ32-F1
#
_cell.length_a   1.000
_cell.length_b   1.000
_cell.length_c   1.000
_cell.angle_alpha   90.00
_cell.angle_beta   90.00
_cell.angle_gamma   90.00
#
_symmetry.space_group_name_H-M   'P 1'
#
loop_
_entity.id
_entity.type
_entity.pdbx_description
1 polymer ?
#
loop_
_entity_poly.entity_id
_entity_poly.type
_entity_poly.pdbx_seq_one_letter_code
_entity_poly.pdbx_strand_id
1 'polypeptide(L)'
;MNETSKYFPLQVYLKNMVADGRQEIKMSLADISALVGGLPNTAYKHSAYWGNDFNSPTHVQKPAWLSIGLNVIDRDNISLKNRTGTVTFGFAPSNGTSQTQNKQRKTDVWGSAQEQVNLRELSFSDHHSSKEDIKAVMDDFIAKSNPEDRYTSFDYCYNYFRTTKNPNDDLEKSCLVLGFYLSSWGMFRGSSFLFQKSIAYFKPLLAYIAEIDKKIWEIDVNNYTPENMQKIVDIYSGIKKVLIFDNNRDITLVTKILLGVFGFIPAFDQYFQNTFKGIYKDERCSFSKVDVRSLSCIKHFYELNKTEIDQLSSSIYTTDFSTGEKTHICYPKAKIIDMYGFSLRTIKQDV
;
A
#
# COMPACT_ATOMS: atom_id res chain seq x y z
N MET A 1 -10.79 -21.57 15.21
CA MET A 1 -11.16 -20.35 14.44
C MET A 1 -12.50 -19.83 14.99
N ASN A 2 -12.83 -18.53 14.88
CA ASN A 2 -14.16 -18.01 15.28
C ASN A 2 -15.24 -18.52 14.31
N GLU A 3 -16.43 -18.85 14.80
CA GLU A 3 -17.59 -19.32 14.01
C GLU A 3 -18.03 -18.33 12.92
N THR A 4 -17.78 -17.04 13.13
CA THR A 4 -18.05 -15.96 12.16
C THR A 4 -17.01 -15.85 11.04
N SER A 5 -15.93 -16.62 11.08
CA SER A 5 -14.88 -16.59 10.06
C SER A 5 -15.33 -17.24 8.75
N LYS A 6 -15.02 -16.60 7.63
CA LYS A 6 -15.29 -17.13 6.28
C LYS A 6 -14.82 -18.58 6.06
N TYR A 7 -13.69 -18.96 6.65
CA TYR A 7 -13.12 -20.32 6.47
C TYR A 7 -13.51 -21.30 7.59
N PHE A 8 -14.38 -20.89 8.51
CA PHE A 8 -14.89 -21.77 9.56
C PHE A 8 -15.61 -23.02 9.01
N PRO A 9 -16.45 -22.93 7.95
CA PRO A 9 -17.05 -24.12 7.34
C PRO A 9 -16.03 -25.16 6.86
N LEU A 10 -14.90 -24.71 6.31
CA LEU A 10 -13.79 -25.59 5.91
C LEU A 10 -13.15 -26.28 7.12
N GLN A 11 -12.96 -25.56 8.23
CA GLN A 11 -12.47 -26.15 9.47
C GLN A 11 -13.40 -27.25 10.01
N VAL A 12 -14.72 -27.00 10.01
CA VAL A 12 -15.72 -27.99 10.45
C VAL A 12 -15.68 -29.22 9.56
N TYR A 13 -15.66 -29.03 8.25
CA TYR A 13 -15.57 -30.14 7.29
C TYR A 13 -14.33 -31.00 7.51
N LEU A 14 -13.15 -30.38 7.58
CA LEU A 14 -11.89 -31.11 7.79
C LEU A 14 -11.87 -31.85 9.14
N LYS A 15 -12.39 -31.22 10.20
CA LYS A 15 -12.48 -31.83 11.53
C LYS A 15 -13.37 -33.06 11.53
N ASN A 16 -14.51 -33.01 10.83
CA ASN A 16 -15.41 -34.17 10.70
C ASN A 16 -14.75 -35.32 9.92
N MET A 17 -14.07 -35.01 8.81
CA MET A 17 -13.34 -36.02 8.03
C MET A 17 -12.24 -36.70 8.84
N VAL A 18 -11.51 -35.94 9.68
CA VAL A 18 -10.52 -36.50 10.60
C VAL A 18 -11.19 -37.38 11.68
N ALA A 19 -12.34 -36.96 12.21
CA ALA A 19 -13.11 -37.75 13.18
C ALA A 19 -13.60 -39.08 12.59
N ASP A 20 -13.88 -39.11 11.28
CA ASP A 20 -14.21 -40.30 10.50
C ASP A 20 -12.98 -41.16 10.14
N GLY A 21 -11.81 -40.85 10.70
CA GLY A 21 -10.56 -41.62 10.56
C GLY A 21 -9.72 -41.30 9.32
N ARG A 22 -10.06 -40.25 8.56
CA ARG A 22 -9.30 -39.88 7.34
C ARG A 22 -7.97 -39.23 7.72
N GLN A 23 -6.88 -39.79 7.20
CA GLN A 23 -5.52 -39.26 7.40
C GLN A 23 -5.14 -38.22 6.35
N GLU A 24 -5.69 -38.34 5.14
CA GLU A 24 -5.52 -37.41 4.03
C GLU A 24 -6.87 -37.05 3.41
N ILE A 25 -7.08 -35.77 3.16
CA ILE A 25 -8.34 -35.20 2.68
C ILE A 25 -8.02 -34.37 1.45
N LYS A 26 -8.27 -34.95 0.27
CA LYS A 26 -8.16 -34.26 -1.01
C LYS A 26 -9.48 -33.58 -1.35
N MET A 27 -9.44 -32.28 -1.64
CA MET A 27 -10.60 -31.48 -2.04
C MET A 27 -10.31 -30.69 -3.31
N SER A 28 -11.31 -30.54 -4.18
CA SER A 28 -11.20 -29.61 -5.31
C SER A 28 -11.35 -28.16 -4.83
N LEU A 29 -10.73 -27.22 -5.55
CA LEU A 29 -10.93 -25.80 -5.30
C LEU A 29 -12.39 -25.38 -5.53
N ALA A 30 -13.15 -26.10 -6.36
CA ALA A 30 -14.58 -25.88 -6.55
C ALA A 30 -15.37 -26.22 -5.28
N ASP A 31 -15.10 -27.39 -4.67
CA ASP A 31 -15.77 -27.82 -3.44
C ASP A 31 -15.43 -26.88 -2.27
N ILE A 32 -14.16 -26.52 -2.13
CA ILE A 32 -13.73 -25.56 -1.10
C ILE A 32 -14.41 -24.20 -1.34
N SER A 33 -14.48 -23.75 -2.60
CA SER A 33 -15.14 -22.48 -2.96
C SER A 33 -16.63 -22.51 -2.65
N ALA A 34 -17.35 -23.61 -2.94
CA ALA A 34 -18.75 -23.76 -2.57
C ALA A 34 -18.93 -23.72 -1.04
N LEU A 35 -18.04 -24.39 -0.30
CA LEU A 35 -18.10 -24.50 1.15
C LEU A 35 -17.89 -23.16 1.88
N VAL A 36 -17.00 -22.29 1.37
CA VAL A 36 -16.63 -21.03 2.05
C VAL A 36 -17.27 -19.77 1.44
N GLY A 37 -18.21 -19.92 0.50
CA GLY A 37 -18.85 -18.78 -0.17
C GLY A 37 -17.91 -18.02 -1.12
N GLY A 38 -17.10 -18.76 -1.88
CA GLY A 38 -16.24 -18.24 -2.94
C GLY A 38 -14.77 -18.11 -2.55
N LEU A 39 -13.86 -18.60 -3.39
CA LEU A 39 -12.42 -18.36 -3.23
C LEU A 39 -11.94 -17.12 -4.01
N PRO A 40 -11.03 -16.30 -3.42
CA PRO A 40 -10.42 -15.18 -4.11
C PRO A 40 -9.44 -15.63 -5.19
N ASN A 41 -9.16 -14.77 -6.18
CA ASN A 41 -8.20 -15.06 -7.26
C ASN A 41 -6.80 -15.47 -6.74
N THR A 42 -6.41 -14.99 -5.55
CA THR A 42 -5.13 -15.35 -4.92
C THR A 42 -5.03 -16.85 -4.61
N ALA A 43 -6.14 -17.53 -4.30
CA ALA A 43 -6.18 -18.97 -4.07
C ALA A 43 -5.81 -19.80 -5.31
N TYR A 44 -5.99 -19.22 -6.51
CA TYR A 44 -5.69 -19.85 -7.79
C TYR A 44 -4.38 -19.35 -8.43
N LYS A 45 -3.75 -18.30 -7.87
CA LYS A 45 -2.52 -17.68 -8.41
C LYS A 45 -1.28 -17.95 -7.59
N HIS A 46 -1.41 -18.05 -6.28
CA HIS A 46 -0.26 -18.06 -5.36
C HIS A 46 -0.27 -19.33 -4.52
N SER A 47 0.74 -20.19 -4.71
CA SER A 47 0.91 -21.42 -3.93
C SER A 47 1.01 -21.17 -2.43
N ALA A 48 1.56 -20.02 -2.02
CA ALA A 48 1.66 -19.58 -0.62
C ALA A 48 0.29 -19.37 0.07
N TYR A 49 -0.79 -19.22 -0.70
CA TYR A 49 -2.15 -19.20 -0.16
C TYR A 49 -2.48 -20.52 0.56
N TRP A 50 -1.98 -21.63 0.01
CA TRP A 50 -2.09 -23.00 0.53
C TRP A 50 -0.79 -23.42 1.25
N GLY A 51 -0.28 -22.54 2.11
CA GLY A 51 0.96 -22.74 2.88
C GLY A 51 0.72 -23.19 4.32
N ASN A 52 1.77 -23.65 4.99
CA ASN A 52 1.73 -24.20 6.36
C ASN A 52 2.36 -23.29 7.43
N ASP A 53 2.65 -22.04 7.09
CA ASP A 53 3.20 -21.03 8.00
C ASP A 53 2.09 -20.34 8.82
N PHE A 54 2.25 -20.34 10.15
CA PHE A 54 1.35 -19.68 11.11
C PHE A 54 1.59 -18.15 11.20
N ASN A 55 2.70 -17.65 10.65
CA ASN A 55 3.27 -16.33 11.01
C ASN A 55 2.79 -15.14 10.16
N SER A 56 1.51 -15.10 9.78
CA SER A 56 0.98 -13.92 9.09
C SER A 56 -0.51 -13.67 9.36
N PRO A 57 -0.88 -12.51 9.96
CA PRO A 57 -2.28 -12.14 10.20
C PRO A 57 -3.07 -11.88 8.89
N THR A 58 -2.40 -11.85 7.73
CA THR A 58 -3.04 -11.63 6.42
C THR A 58 -3.61 -12.90 5.77
N HIS A 59 -3.38 -14.08 6.36
CA HIS A 59 -3.80 -15.37 5.80
C HIS A 59 -4.87 -16.03 6.67
N VAL A 60 -6.04 -15.40 6.72
CA VAL A 60 -7.22 -15.79 7.51
C VAL A 60 -7.72 -17.22 7.23
N GLN A 61 -7.34 -17.83 6.11
CA GLN A 61 -7.72 -19.18 5.72
C GLN A 61 -6.88 -20.27 6.40
N LYS A 62 -5.58 -20.03 6.63
CA LYS A 62 -4.64 -21.05 7.11
C LYS A 62 -5.00 -21.67 8.46
N PRO A 63 -5.56 -20.91 9.43
CA PRO A 63 -6.01 -21.51 10.68
C PRO A 63 -7.10 -22.58 10.49
N ALA A 64 -7.77 -22.67 9.34
CA ALA A 64 -8.82 -23.67 9.13
C ALA A 64 -8.30 -25.11 9.19
N TRP A 65 -7.10 -25.37 8.66
CA TRP A 65 -6.43 -26.67 8.72
C TRP A 65 -5.32 -26.72 9.78
N LEU A 66 -4.54 -25.65 9.94
CA LEU A 66 -3.40 -25.66 10.88
C LEU A 66 -3.84 -25.78 12.34
N SER A 67 -4.96 -25.16 12.73
CA SER A 67 -5.40 -25.21 14.15
C SER A 67 -6.00 -26.57 14.55
N ILE A 68 -6.18 -27.49 13.60
CA ILE A 68 -6.63 -28.86 13.85
C ILE A 68 -5.52 -29.88 13.54
N GLY A 69 -4.27 -29.42 13.39
CA GLY A 69 -3.09 -30.29 13.21
C GLY A 69 -2.85 -30.79 11.78
N LEU A 70 -3.62 -30.30 10.81
CA LEU A 70 -3.43 -30.65 9.39
C LEU A 70 -2.51 -29.64 8.72
N ASN A 71 -1.76 -30.13 7.72
CA ASN A 71 -0.96 -29.36 6.78
C ASN A 71 -1.48 -29.58 5.36
N VAL A 72 -1.24 -28.61 4.48
CA VAL A 72 -1.32 -28.86 3.03
C VAL A 72 -0.08 -29.67 2.63
N ILE A 73 -0.32 -30.90 2.15
CA ILE A 73 0.73 -31.85 1.78
C ILE A 73 0.90 -31.97 0.26
N ASP A 74 -0.16 -31.72 -0.52
CA ASP A 74 -0.11 -31.75 -1.98
C ASP A 74 -1.06 -30.70 -2.61
N ARG A 75 -0.69 -30.24 -3.79
CA ARG A 75 -1.40 -29.24 -4.60
C ARG A 75 -1.26 -29.63 -6.07
N ASP A 76 -2.38 -29.84 -6.75
CA ASP A 76 -2.38 -30.29 -8.13
C ASP A 76 -3.28 -29.41 -9.03
N ASN A 77 -2.80 -29.11 -10.23
CA ASN A 77 -3.52 -28.45 -11.31
C ASN A 77 -4.28 -27.15 -10.94
N ILE A 78 -3.72 -26.35 -10.01
CA ILE A 78 -4.31 -25.06 -9.60
C ILE A 78 -4.20 -24.05 -10.75
N SER A 79 -5.35 -23.64 -11.28
CA SER A 79 -5.44 -22.72 -12.42
C SER A 79 -6.51 -21.67 -12.19
N LEU A 80 -6.11 -20.39 -12.28
CA LEU A 80 -7.08 -19.29 -12.27
C LEU A 80 -7.96 -19.28 -13.51
N LYS A 81 -7.37 -19.53 -14.70
CA LYS A 81 -8.07 -19.44 -15.98
C LYS A 81 -9.30 -20.37 -16.02
N ASN A 82 -9.14 -21.56 -15.47
CA ASN A 82 -10.19 -22.59 -15.48
C ASN A 82 -10.91 -22.68 -14.12
N ARG A 83 -10.47 -21.94 -13.10
CA ARG A 83 -10.88 -22.07 -11.70
C ARG A 83 -10.83 -23.52 -11.18
N THR A 84 -9.83 -24.28 -11.61
CA THR A 84 -9.62 -25.69 -11.28
C THR A 84 -8.45 -25.89 -10.30
N GLY A 85 -8.36 -27.11 -9.78
CA GLY A 85 -7.24 -27.62 -8.99
C GLY A 85 -7.71 -28.39 -7.78
N THR A 86 -6.77 -29.07 -7.11
CA THR A 86 -7.02 -29.78 -5.86
C THR A 86 -5.96 -29.46 -4.81
N VAL A 87 -6.37 -29.53 -3.55
CA VAL A 87 -5.50 -29.41 -2.37
C VAL A 87 -5.73 -30.63 -1.49
N THR A 88 -4.64 -31.23 -1.03
CA THR A 88 -4.67 -32.36 -0.10
C THR A 88 -4.19 -31.89 1.26
N PHE A 89 -5.03 -32.09 2.28
CA PHE A 89 -4.71 -31.85 3.68
C PHE A 89 -4.35 -33.16 4.36
N GLY A 90 -3.29 -33.19 5.17
CA GLY A 90 -2.90 -34.38 5.94
C GLY A 90 -2.06 -34.02 7.15
N PHE A 91 -1.86 -34.97 8.06
CA PHE A 91 -1.02 -34.76 9.23
C PHE A 91 0.45 -34.59 8.84
N ALA A 92 1.17 -33.73 9.59
CA ALA A 92 2.59 -33.57 9.38
C ALA A 92 3.32 -34.90 9.58
N PRO A 93 4.26 -35.31 8.70
CA PRO A 93 5.05 -36.51 8.92
C PRO A 93 5.87 -36.36 10.22
N SER A 94 5.67 -37.28 11.15
CA SER A 94 6.43 -37.35 12.40
C SER A 94 7.83 -37.89 12.13
N ASN A 95 8.73 -37.03 11.65
CA ASN A 95 10.17 -37.29 11.67
C ASN A 95 10.82 -36.37 12.70
N GLY A 96 11.27 -37.00 13.79
CA GLY A 96 12.10 -36.37 14.79
C GLY A 96 13.43 -35.92 14.20
N THR A 97 13.72 -34.64 14.37
CA THR A 97 14.98 -34.10 14.89
C THR A 97 14.88 -32.58 14.79
N SER A 98 14.88 -31.93 15.95
CA SER A 98 15.17 -30.52 16.06
C SER A 98 16.55 -30.25 15.45
N GLN A 99 16.60 -29.69 14.25
CA GLN A 99 17.74 -28.88 13.85
C GLN A 99 17.42 -27.42 14.12
N THR A 100 17.60 -27.07 15.39
CA THR A 100 17.90 -25.72 15.83
C THR A 100 19.20 -25.30 15.15
N GLN A 101 19.15 -24.73 13.95
CA GLN A 101 20.26 -23.92 13.48
C GLN A 101 20.22 -22.59 14.20
N ASN A 102 20.88 -22.58 15.36
CA ASN A 102 21.48 -21.41 15.96
C ASN A 102 22.34 -20.70 14.90
N LYS A 103 21.79 -19.68 14.23
CA LYS A 103 22.61 -18.58 13.76
C LYS A 103 22.66 -17.57 14.91
N GLN A 104 23.80 -17.55 15.58
CA GLN A 104 24.17 -16.55 16.57
C GLN A 104 23.72 -15.16 16.11
N ARG A 105 22.86 -14.53 16.91
CA ARG A 105 22.72 -13.09 16.91
C ARG A 105 24.07 -12.52 17.32
N LYS A 106 24.81 -11.95 16.37
CA LYS A 106 25.78 -10.91 16.71
C LYS A 106 24.96 -9.72 17.20
N THR A 107 25.12 -9.43 18.48
CA THR A 107 24.91 -8.10 19.04
C THR A 107 25.98 -7.20 18.46
N ASP A 108 25.71 -6.61 17.30
CA ASP A 108 26.51 -5.49 16.83
C ASP A 108 25.91 -4.21 17.41
N VAL A 109 26.71 -3.63 18.30
CA VAL A 109 26.58 -2.31 18.90
C VAL A 109 26.26 -1.28 17.82
N TRP A 110 25.36 -0.34 18.15
CA TRP A 110 25.12 0.88 17.38
C TRP A 110 26.46 1.58 17.08
N GLY A 111 26.91 1.42 15.84
CA GLY A 111 27.87 2.30 15.18
C GLY A 111 27.15 2.95 14.01
N SER A 112 26.96 4.26 14.10
CA SER A 112 26.51 5.11 13.00
C SER A 112 27.43 4.94 11.79
N ALA A 113 27.03 4.15 10.81
CA ALA A 113 27.58 4.20 9.46
C ALA A 113 26.45 4.71 8.55
N GLN A 114 26.57 5.97 8.13
CA GLN A 114 25.79 6.50 7.03
C GLN A 114 26.10 5.64 5.81
N GLU A 115 25.16 4.77 5.43
CA GLU A 115 25.20 4.06 4.16
C GLU A 115 24.88 5.10 3.07
N GLN A 116 25.91 5.82 2.62
CA GLN A 116 25.82 6.68 1.45
C GLN A 116 25.52 5.78 0.24
N VAL A 117 24.26 5.69 -0.15
CA VAL A 117 23.89 5.16 -1.46
C VAL A 117 24.57 6.05 -2.50
N ASN A 118 25.57 5.52 -3.20
CA ASN A 118 26.23 6.22 -4.28
C ASN A 118 25.24 6.36 -5.44
N LEU A 119 24.57 7.52 -5.53
CA LEU A 119 23.57 7.84 -6.55
C LEU A 119 24.09 7.71 -7.99
N ARG A 120 25.42 7.63 -8.18
CA ARG A 120 26.07 7.41 -9.48
C ARG A 120 25.95 5.98 -10.01
N GLU A 121 25.50 5.01 -9.20
CA GLU A 121 25.35 3.60 -9.63
C GLU A 121 23.90 3.17 -9.92
N LEU A 122 22.92 4.06 -9.71
CA LEU A 122 21.54 3.81 -10.13
C LEU A 122 21.42 4.06 -11.64
N SER A 123 21.76 3.03 -12.42
CA SER A 123 21.44 2.99 -13.85
C SER A 123 19.97 2.61 -14.02
N PHE A 124 19.20 3.50 -14.63
CA PHE A 124 17.84 3.23 -15.10
C PHE A 124 17.89 3.17 -16.63
N SER A 125 17.10 2.29 -17.25
CA SER A 125 17.04 2.23 -18.70
C SER A 125 16.08 3.30 -19.26
N ASP A 126 16.48 3.99 -20.33
CA ASP A 126 15.63 4.98 -21.01
C ASP A 126 14.48 4.33 -21.80
N HIS A 127 14.44 2.99 -21.90
CA HIS A 127 13.46 2.23 -22.68
C HIS A 127 12.15 2.00 -21.92
N HIS A 128 11.77 2.92 -21.05
CA HIS A 128 10.50 2.89 -20.33
C HIS A 128 9.47 3.76 -21.03
N SER A 129 9.14 3.40 -22.28
CA SER A 129 7.98 3.94 -22.98
C SER A 129 6.72 3.47 -22.27
N SER A 130 6.15 4.29 -21.38
CA SER A 130 4.75 4.06 -20.95
C SER A 130 3.86 4.17 -22.18
N LYS A 131 3.13 3.10 -22.48
CA LYS A 131 2.21 2.99 -23.63
C LYS A 131 0.89 3.75 -23.43
N GLU A 132 0.74 4.46 -22.32
CA GLU A 132 -0.49 5.16 -21.91
C GLU A 132 -0.19 6.65 -21.77
N ASP A 133 -0.98 7.47 -22.47
CA ASP A 133 -0.86 8.93 -22.53
C ASP A 133 -1.24 9.52 -21.15
N ILE A 134 -0.26 10.14 -20.45
CA ILE A 134 -0.46 10.69 -19.09
C ILE A 134 -1.58 11.73 -19.13
N LYS A 135 -1.66 12.52 -20.21
CA LYS A 135 -2.72 13.49 -20.43
C LYS A 135 -4.10 12.83 -20.52
N ALA A 136 -4.24 11.74 -21.27
CA ALA A 136 -5.52 11.03 -21.37
C ALA A 136 -6.00 10.51 -20.00
N VAL A 137 -5.06 10.02 -19.17
CA VAL A 137 -5.37 9.67 -17.78
C VAL A 137 -5.83 10.90 -17.00
N MET A 138 -5.12 12.03 -17.10
CA MET A 138 -5.49 13.23 -16.36
C MET A 138 -6.86 13.79 -16.79
N ASP A 139 -7.18 13.76 -18.08
CA ASP A 139 -8.47 14.24 -18.60
C ASP A 139 -9.65 13.45 -17.97
N ASP A 140 -9.51 12.13 -17.79
CA ASP A 140 -10.50 11.30 -17.08
C ASP A 140 -10.67 11.71 -15.61
N PHE A 141 -9.58 12.04 -14.92
CA PHE A 141 -9.66 12.53 -13.54
C PHE A 141 -10.27 13.93 -13.45
N ILE A 142 -9.91 14.83 -14.37
CA ILE A 142 -10.45 16.20 -14.41
C ILE A 142 -11.95 16.17 -14.66
N ALA A 143 -12.42 15.29 -15.55
CA ALA A 143 -13.85 15.07 -15.77
C ALA A 143 -14.60 14.60 -14.51
N LYS A 144 -13.90 13.99 -13.55
CA LYS A 144 -14.43 13.53 -12.25
C LYS A 144 -14.13 14.50 -11.09
N SER A 145 -13.65 15.72 -11.37
CA SER A 145 -13.23 16.72 -10.37
C SER A 145 -14.35 17.71 -10.01
N ASN A 146 -15.53 17.21 -9.63
CA ASN A 146 -16.58 18.07 -9.06
C ASN A 146 -16.36 18.24 -7.54
N PRO A 147 -16.91 19.29 -6.90
CA PRO A 147 -16.66 19.58 -5.49
C PRO A 147 -17.05 18.46 -4.49
N GLU A 148 -17.99 17.60 -4.86
CA GLU A 148 -18.50 16.52 -4.01
C GLU A 148 -17.81 15.17 -4.28
N ASP A 149 -16.96 15.10 -5.31
CA ASP A 149 -16.29 13.88 -5.68
C ASP A 149 -15.19 13.52 -4.66
N ARG A 150 -15.03 12.21 -4.45
CA ARG A 150 -13.95 11.63 -3.63
C ARG A 150 -12.55 12.11 -4.04
N TYR A 151 -12.30 12.41 -5.32
CA TYR A 151 -11.01 12.84 -5.83
C TYR A 151 -10.65 14.23 -5.28
N THR A 152 -11.64 15.11 -5.14
CA THR A 152 -11.52 16.48 -4.63
C THR A 152 -11.19 16.52 -3.13
N SER A 153 -11.33 15.40 -2.42
CA SER A 153 -10.85 15.31 -1.02
C SER A 153 -9.34 15.54 -0.88
N PHE A 154 -8.54 15.29 -1.92
CA PHE A 154 -7.13 15.69 -1.94
C PHE A 154 -6.99 17.21 -1.89
N ASP A 155 -7.72 17.94 -2.75
CA ASP A 155 -7.67 19.40 -2.87
C ASP A 155 -7.90 20.06 -1.52
N TYR A 156 -8.97 19.66 -0.82
CA TYR A 156 -9.33 20.25 0.47
C TYR A 156 -8.27 19.97 1.56
N CYS A 157 -7.74 18.75 1.60
CA CYS A 157 -6.69 18.38 2.54
C CYS A 157 -5.40 19.15 2.27
N TYR A 158 -4.96 19.16 1.01
CA TYR A 158 -3.73 19.81 0.59
C TYR A 158 -3.80 21.32 0.77
N ASN A 159 -4.89 21.96 0.35
CA ASN A 159 -5.11 23.39 0.53
C ASN A 159 -5.10 23.77 2.01
N TYR A 160 -5.77 22.99 2.86
CA TYR A 160 -5.81 23.22 4.30
C TYR A 160 -4.40 23.20 4.91
N PHE A 161 -3.64 22.12 4.72
CA PHE A 161 -2.31 22.00 5.34
C PHE A 161 -1.28 22.96 4.73
N ARG A 162 -1.44 23.32 3.45
CA ARG A 162 -0.54 24.27 2.78
C ARG A 162 -0.77 25.72 3.21
N THR A 163 -1.99 26.10 3.53
CA THR A 163 -2.34 27.48 3.97
C THR A 163 -2.32 27.64 5.49
N THR A 164 -2.44 26.56 6.24
CA THR A 164 -2.40 26.58 7.71
C THR A 164 -0.99 26.88 8.22
N LYS A 165 -0.85 27.95 9.00
CA LYS A 165 0.44 28.33 9.62
C LYS A 165 0.92 27.26 10.58
N ASN A 166 0.08 26.84 11.52
CA ASN A 166 0.38 25.80 12.48
C ASN A 166 -0.84 24.86 12.63
N PRO A 167 -0.72 23.58 12.27
CA PRO A 167 -1.84 22.64 12.34
C PRO A 167 -2.32 22.37 13.78
N ASN A 168 -1.57 22.79 14.80
CA ASN A 168 -1.99 22.71 16.20
C ASN A 168 -2.90 23.87 16.65
N ASP A 169 -3.02 24.96 15.87
CA ASP A 169 -3.85 26.12 16.24
C ASP A 169 -5.34 25.71 16.34
N ASP A 170 -5.78 24.83 15.43
CA ASP A 170 -7.08 24.14 15.49
C ASP A 170 -6.85 22.63 15.26
N LEU A 171 -6.38 21.98 16.32
CA LEU A 171 -5.99 20.57 16.27
C LEU A 171 -7.17 19.66 15.91
N GLU A 172 -8.39 19.98 16.37
CA GLU A 172 -9.58 19.19 16.06
C GLU A 172 -9.92 19.26 14.58
N LYS A 173 -9.96 20.46 14.00
CA LYS A 173 -10.20 20.64 12.56
C LYS A 173 -9.11 19.98 11.73
N SER A 174 -7.84 20.10 12.11
CA SER A 174 -6.75 19.42 11.42
C SER A 174 -6.91 17.89 11.44
N CYS A 175 -7.32 17.31 12.57
CA CYS A 175 -7.62 15.89 12.66
C CYS A 175 -8.81 15.48 11.78
N LEU A 176 -9.87 16.30 11.74
CA LEU A 176 -11.05 16.07 10.91
C LEU A 176 -10.72 16.10 9.42
N VAL A 177 -10.00 17.13 8.96
CA VAL A 177 -9.58 17.28 7.56
C VAL A 177 -8.75 16.09 7.11
N LEU A 178 -7.72 15.72 7.90
CA LEU A 178 -6.87 14.58 7.58
C LEU A 178 -7.67 13.26 7.61
N GLY A 179 -8.47 13.05 8.65
CA GLY A 179 -9.27 11.84 8.82
C GLY A 179 -10.27 11.64 7.69
N PHE A 180 -10.93 12.70 7.24
CA PHE A 180 -11.90 12.63 6.14
C PHE A 180 -11.21 12.35 4.80
N TYR A 181 -10.11 13.03 4.50
CA TYR A 181 -9.29 12.71 3.32
C TYR A 181 -8.88 11.24 3.28
N LEU A 182 -8.34 10.71 4.39
CA LEU A 182 -7.95 9.31 4.49
C LEU A 182 -9.16 8.36 4.34
N SER A 183 -10.34 8.76 4.82
CA SER A 183 -11.60 8.02 4.65
C SER A 183 -12.04 7.96 3.19
N SER A 184 -11.99 9.08 2.44
CA SER A 184 -12.27 9.14 1.00
C SER A 184 -11.36 8.22 0.18
N TRP A 185 -10.16 7.93 0.69
CA TRP A 185 -9.20 7.00 0.07
C TRP A 185 -9.21 5.59 0.68
N GLY A 186 -10.20 5.28 1.51
CA GLY A 186 -10.49 3.92 1.98
C GLY A 186 -9.63 3.44 3.14
N MET A 187 -8.95 4.33 3.85
CA MET A 187 -8.08 3.95 4.98
C MET A 187 -8.84 3.50 6.23
N PHE A 188 -10.16 3.74 6.29
CA PHE A 188 -11.05 3.32 7.39
C PHE A 188 -11.89 2.08 7.08
N ARG A 189 -11.61 1.37 5.97
CA ARG A 189 -12.35 0.13 5.62
C ARG A 189 -12.04 -0.98 6.63
N GLY A 190 -12.99 -1.89 6.86
CA GLY A 190 -13.02 -2.81 8.00
C GLY A 190 -11.82 -3.75 8.24
N SER A 191 -10.86 -3.84 7.32
CA SER A 191 -9.58 -4.55 7.53
C SER A 191 -8.43 -3.65 8.02
N SER A 192 -8.64 -2.35 8.13
CA SER A 192 -7.66 -1.37 8.57
C SER A 192 -7.70 -1.20 10.09
N PHE A 193 -6.53 -1.12 10.73
CA PHE A 193 -6.47 -0.83 12.16
C PHE A 193 -7.07 0.54 12.51
N LEU A 194 -7.10 1.49 11.55
CA LEU A 194 -7.72 2.80 11.73
C LEU A 194 -9.24 2.73 11.93
N PHE A 195 -9.90 1.63 11.52
CA PHE A 195 -11.34 1.45 11.74
C PHE A 195 -11.71 1.49 13.24
N GLN A 196 -10.78 1.13 14.12
CA GLN A 196 -10.96 1.12 15.57
C GLN A 196 -10.45 2.41 16.24
N LYS A 197 -10.15 3.46 15.47
CA LYS A 197 -9.54 4.70 15.96
C LYS A 197 -10.46 5.88 15.72
N SER A 198 -10.61 6.74 16.72
CA SER A 198 -11.29 8.04 16.56
C SER A 198 -10.33 9.09 15.97
N ILE A 199 -10.88 10.23 15.56
CA ILE A 199 -10.08 11.36 15.03
C ILE A 199 -8.96 11.83 15.97
N ALA A 200 -9.12 11.63 17.29
CA ALA A 200 -8.10 11.98 18.28
C ALA A 200 -6.81 11.17 18.14
N TYR A 201 -6.84 10.05 17.41
CA TYR A 201 -5.67 9.23 17.11
C TYR A 201 -4.59 10.00 16.33
N PHE A 202 -4.98 11.01 15.54
CA PHE A 202 -4.02 11.80 14.76
C PHE A 202 -3.33 12.91 15.54
N LYS A 203 -3.67 13.15 16.82
CA LYS A 203 -3.05 14.23 17.62
C LYS A 203 -1.51 14.16 17.66
N PRO A 204 -0.87 13.00 17.94
CA PRO A 204 0.60 12.92 17.97
C PRO A 204 1.23 13.19 16.59
N LEU A 205 0.54 12.75 15.53
CA LEU A 205 0.97 13.00 14.15
C LEU A 205 0.94 14.49 13.82
N LEU A 206 -0.13 15.20 14.18
CA LEU A 206 -0.24 16.62 13.88
C LEU A 206 0.71 17.47 14.71
N ALA A 207 0.96 17.08 15.97
CA ALA A 207 2.01 17.68 16.78
C ALA A 207 3.38 17.55 16.09
N TYR A 208 3.71 16.35 15.58
CA TYR A 208 4.93 16.13 14.81
C TYR A 208 4.97 16.97 13.52
N ILE A 209 3.87 17.06 12.77
CA ILE A 209 3.79 17.86 11.54
C ILE A 209 3.98 19.36 11.83
N ALA A 210 3.51 19.86 12.97
CA ALA A 210 3.68 21.25 13.37
C ALA A 210 5.14 21.65 13.59
N GLU A 211 6.00 20.69 13.93
CA GLU A 211 7.44 20.89 14.17
C GLU A 211 8.27 20.87 12.87
N ILE A 212 7.68 20.46 11.75
CA ILE A 212 8.38 20.35 10.46
C ILE A 212 8.56 21.75 9.84
N ASP A 213 9.78 22.04 9.38
CA ASP A 213 10.12 23.27 8.68
C ASP A 213 9.22 23.50 7.46
N LYS A 214 8.66 24.70 7.32
CA LYS A 214 7.79 25.09 6.20
C LYS A 214 8.45 24.93 4.83
N LYS A 215 9.79 25.01 4.74
CA LYS A 215 10.54 24.74 3.50
C LYS A 215 10.31 23.33 2.96
N ILE A 216 9.86 22.39 3.79
CA ILE A 216 9.51 21.05 3.34
C ILE A 216 8.34 21.05 2.34
N TRP A 217 7.40 22.01 2.44
CA TRP A 217 6.29 22.15 1.48
C TRP A 217 6.73 22.63 0.10
N GLU A 218 7.99 23.08 -0.06
CA GLU A 218 8.58 23.48 -1.34
C GLU A 218 9.24 22.29 -2.07
N ILE A 219 9.33 21.12 -1.42
CA ILE A 219 9.84 19.91 -2.05
C ILE A 219 8.80 19.35 -3.01
N ASP A 220 9.22 19.03 -4.24
CA ASP A 220 8.45 18.35 -5.26
C ASP A 220 9.41 17.54 -6.15
N VAL A 221 8.91 16.70 -7.05
CA VAL A 221 9.74 15.71 -7.75
C VAL A 221 10.88 16.33 -8.57
N ASN A 222 10.70 17.56 -9.05
CA ASN A 222 11.74 18.30 -9.77
C ASN A 222 12.96 18.70 -8.92
N ASN A 223 12.84 18.68 -7.58
CA ASN A 223 13.92 18.99 -6.66
C ASN A 223 14.25 17.83 -5.70
N TYR A 224 14.03 16.59 -6.13
CA TYR A 224 14.55 15.38 -5.47
C TYR A 224 16.08 15.29 -5.56
N THR A 225 16.77 16.16 -4.83
CA THR A 225 18.21 16.07 -4.59
C THR A 225 18.48 14.96 -3.56
N PRO A 226 19.74 14.46 -3.42
CA PRO A 226 20.09 13.51 -2.37
C PRO A 226 19.59 13.95 -0.98
N GLU A 227 19.75 15.23 -0.67
CA GLU A 227 19.39 15.83 0.62
C GLU A 227 17.87 15.87 0.79
N ASN A 228 17.12 16.29 -0.23
CA ASN A 228 15.67 16.35 -0.15
C ASN A 228 15.03 14.96 -0.10
N MET A 229 15.60 13.98 -0.83
CA MET A 229 15.17 12.59 -0.73
C MET A 229 15.40 12.03 0.68
N GLN A 230 16.54 12.34 1.29
CA GLN A 230 16.81 11.93 2.68
C GLN A 230 15.80 12.57 3.65
N LYS A 231 15.49 13.87 3.50
CA LYS A 231 14.44 14.52 4.30
C LYS A 231 13.08 13.82 4.17
N ILE A 232 12.67 13.45 2.95
CA ILE A 232 11.41 12.71 2.73
C ILE A 232 11.43 11.37 3.50
N VAL A 233 12.55 10.62 3.45
CA VAL A 233 12.71 9.35 4.16
C VAL A 233 12.68 9.55 5.69
N ASP A 234 13.30 10.62 6.19
CA ASP A 234 13.32 10.94 7.61
C ASP A 234 11.92 11.32 8.12
N ILE A 235 11.18 12.13 7.35
CA ILE A 235 9.80 12.52 7.69
C ILE A 235 8.86 11.32 7.62
N TYR A 236 9.00 10.46 6.60
CA TYR A 236 8.27 9.19 6.54
C TYR A 236 8.50 8.35 7.80
N SER A 237 9.77 8.24 8.22
CA SER A 237 10.16 7.46 9.40
C SER A 237 9.62 8.07 10.69
N GLY A 238 9.61 9.40 10.81
CA GLY A 238 9.02 10.14 11.92
C GLY A 238 7.51 9.92 12.03
N ILE A 239 6.77 10.12 10.93
CA ILE A 239 5.32 9.87 10.87
C ILE A 239 5.01 8.42 11.22
N LYS A 240 5.74 7.47 10.64
CA LYS A 240 5.58 6.05 10.94
C LYS A 240 5.75 5.78 12.45
N LYS A 241 6.78 6.34 13.08
CA LYS A 241 7.06 6.14 14.50
C LYS A 241 5.94 6.65 15.42
N VAL A 242 5.30 7.77 15.08
CA VAL A 242 4.24 8.37 15.92
C VAL A 242 2.85 7.82 15.64
N LEU A 243 2.63 7.21 14.48
CA LEU A 243 1.31 6.78 14.02
C LEU A 243 1.12 5.26 14.01
N ILE A 244 2.19 4.48 13.81
CA ILE A 244 2.11 3.05 13.54
C ILE A 244 2.69 2.27 14.70
N PHE A 245 1.80 1.54 15.38
CA PHE A 245 2.14 0.61 16.45
C PHE A 245 1.94 -0.83 15.98
N ASP A 246 2.58 -1.80 16.64
CA ASP A 246 2.36 -3.24 16.47
C ASP A 246 2.71 -3.84 15.08
N ASN A 247 3.72 -3.29 14.40
CA ASN A 247 4.25 -3.84 13.14
C ASN A 247 3.22 -3.93 11.99
N ASN A 248 2.17 -3.10 12.05
CA ASN A 248 1.17 -2.98 10.98
C ASN A 248 1.83 -2.54 9.66
N ARG A 249 1.42 -3.14 8.54
CA ARG A 249 1.82 -2.65 7.20
C ARG A 249 1.21 -1.28 6.97
N ASP A 250 2.06 -0.30 6.76
CA ASP A 250 1.74 1.10 6.95
C ASP A 250 2.14 2.02 5.79
N ILE A 251 2.88 1.49 4.81
CA ILE A 251 3.42 2.30 3.72
C ILE A 251 2.33 3.08 2.99
N THR A 252 1.20 2.45 2.68
CA THR A 252 0.08 3.11 1.97
C THR A 252 -0.55 4.21 2.82
N LEU A 253 -0.74 3.98 4.12
CA LEU A 253 -1.31 4.99 5.01
C LEU A 253 -0.37 6.19 5.14
N VAL A 254 0.90 5.94 5.47
CA VAL A 254 1.89 7.00 5.68
C VAL A 254 2.12 7.78 4.39
N THR A 255 2.27 7.12 3.23
CA THR A 255 2.42 7.84 1.96
C THR A 255 1.16 8.59 1.53
N LYS A 256 -0.05 8.12 1.87
CA LYS A 256 -1.28 8.92 1.67
C LYS A 256 -1.30 10.17 2.53
N ILE A 257 -0.88 10.08 3.79
CA ILE A 257 -0.73 11.24 4.68
C ILE A 257 0.27 12.22 4.07
N LEU A 258 1.44 11.74 3.65
CA LEU A 258 2.46 12.57 3.05
C LEU A 258 1.98 13.28 1.78
N LEU A 259 1.27 12.56 0.91
CA LEU A 259 0.63 13.13 -0.27
C LEU A 259 -0.39 14.21 0.11
N GLY A 260 -1.31 13.93 1.04
CA GLY A 260 -2.37 14.87 1.41
C GLY A 260 -1.86 16.12 2.14
N VAL A 261 -0.83 15.97 2.98
CA VAL A 261 -0.30 17.07 3.81
C VAL A 261 0.74 17.91 3.06
N PHE A 262 1.72 17.25 2.41
CA PHE A 262 2.87 17.91 1.79
C PHE A 262 2.80 17.93 0.27
N GLY A 263 2.13 16.93 -0.34
CA GLY A 263 2.05 16.82 -1.80
C GLY A 263 3.36 16.44 -2.47
N PHE A 264 4.39 16.05 -1.72
CA PHE A 264 5.75 15.89 -2.22
C PHE A 264 6.13 14.45 -2.62
N ILE A 265 5.23 13.47 -2.47
CA ILE A 265 5.45 12.04 -2.74
C ILE A 265 4.10 11.40 -3.11
N PRO A 266 4.06 10.51 -4.13
CA PRO A 266 2.86 9.73 -4.43
C PRO A 266 2.43 8.79 -3.29
N ALA A 267 1.16 8.39 -3.27
CA ALA A 267 0.71 7.34 -2.36
C ALA A 267 1.13 5.96 -2.89
N PHE A 268 1.93 5.22 -2.12
CA PHE A 268 2.40 3.88 -2.48
C PHE A 268 1.32 2.83 -2.15
N ASP A 269 0.13 3.02 -2.69
CA ASP A 269 -0.94 2.03 -2.64
C ASP A 269 -0.74 0.91 -3.67
N GLN A 270 -1.60 -0.11 -3.61
CA GLN A 270 -1.46 -1.28 -4.48
C GLN A 270 -1.53 -0.92 -5.98
N TYR A 271 -2.28 0.11 -6.36
CA TYR A 271 -2.38 0.53 -7.75
C TYR A 271 -1.09 1.20 -8.19
N PHE A 272 -0.63 2.19 -7.43
CA PHE A 272 0.66 2.84 -7.69
C PHE A 272 1.80 1.83 -7.79
N GLN A 273 1.91 0.93 -6.81
CA GLN A 273 2.93 -0.11 -6.79
C GLN A 273 2.84 -1.03 -8.01
N ASN A 274 1.64 -1.39 -8.46
CA ASN A 274 1.48 -2.28 -9.62
C ASN A 274 1.89 -1.57 -10.91
N THR A 275 1.48 -0.32 -11.10
CA THR A 275 1.82 0.50 -12.27
C THR A 275 3.34 0.66 -12.36
N PHE A 276 3.96 1.13 -11.29
CA PHE A 276 5.39 1.45 -11.29
C PHE A 276 6.30 0.21 -11.21
N LYS A 277 5.84 -0.92 -10.66
CA LYS A 277 6.55 -2.21 -10.82
C LYS A 277 6.56 -2.70 -12.26
N GLY A 278 5.50 -2.40 -13.02
CA GLY A 278 5.42 -2.73 -14.44
C GLY A 278 6.43 -1.92 -15.26
N ILE A 279 6.58 -0.65 -14.91
CA ILE A 279 7.55 0.27 -15.52
C ILE A 279 8.98 -0.16 -15.15
N TYR A 280 9.29 -0.27 -13.86
CA TYR A 280 10.64 -0.54 -13.34
C TYR A 280 10.91 -2.02 -13.06
N LYS A 281 10.50 -2.90 -13.97
CA LYS A 281 10.54 -4.35 -13.76
C LYS A 281 11.97 -4.86 -13.60
N ASP A 282 12.91 -4.28 -14.33
CA ASP A 282 14.31 -4.72 -14.39
C ASP A 282 15.17 -4.05 -13.30
N GLU A 283 14.72 -2.89 -12.81
CA GLU A 283 15.40 -2.03 -11.84
C GLU A 283 15.01 -2.36 -10.39
N ARG A 284 14.33 -3.50 -10.15
CA ARG A 284 13.92 -4.00 -8.82
C ARG A 284 13.22 -2.95 -7.95
N CYS A 285 12.51 -2.00 -8.57
CA CYS A 285 11.84 -0.91 -7.86
C CYS A 285 10.42 -1.35 -7.47
N SER A 286 10.27 -1.90 -6.26
CA SER A 286 9.01 -2.49 -5.81
C SER A 286 8.06 -1.51 -5.12
N PHE A 287 8.51 -0.30 -4.76
CA PHE A 287 7.71 0.68 -4.01
C PHE A 287 7.06 0.10 -2.74
N SER A 288 7.68 -0.93 -2.15
CA SER A 288 7.27 -1.54 -0.89
C SER A 288 7.93 -0.91 0.33
N LYS A 289 8.82 0.06 0.09
CA LYS A 289 9.51 0.90 1.07
C LYS A 289 9.63 2.31 0.51
N VAL A 290 9.68 3.30 1.40
CA VAL A 290 10.09 4.67 1.07
C VAL A 290 11.57 4.78 1.41
N ASP A 291 12.40 4.72 0.38
CA ASP A 291 13.85 4.83 0.44
C ASP A 291 14.36 5.66 -0.76
N VAL A 292 15.65 6.01 -0.73
CA VAL A 292 16.29 6.79 -1.80
C VAL A 292 16.13 6.13 -3.18
N ARG A 293 16.10 4.80 -3.27
CA ARG A 293 15.89 4.08 -4.53
C ARG A 293 14.49 4.33 -5.08
N SER A 294 13.45 4.14 -4.26
CA SER A 294 12.05 4.38 -4.65
C SER A 294 11.82 5.83 -5.10
N LEU A 295 12.42 6.80 -4.40
CA LEU A 295 12.35 8.22 -4.75
C LEU A 295 13.12 8.52 -6.04
N SER A 296 14.26 7.87 -6.26
CA SER A 296 15.03 7.98 -7.50
C SER A 296 14.26 7.43 -8.70
N CYS A 297 13.51 6.32 -8.55
CA CYS A 297 12.63 5.83 -9.60
C CYS A 297 11.53 6.85 -9.95
N ILE A 298 10.94 7.52 -8.94
CA ILE A 298 9.92 8.57 -9.17
C ILE A 298 10.53 9.77 -9.90
N LYS A 299 11.73 10.20 -9.46
CA LYS A 299 12.48 11.27 -10.12
C LYS A 299 12.78 10.93 -11.58
N HIS A 300 13.26 9.72 -11.83
CA HIS A 300 13.56 9.25 -13.17
C HIS A 300 12.30 9.22 -14.06
N PHE A 301 11.16 8.73 -13.55
CA PHE A 301 9.89 8.77 -14.27
C PHE A 301 9.50 10.20 -14.63
N TYR A 302 9.68 11.13 -13.69
CA TYR A 302 9.44 12.54 -13.92
C TYR A 302 10.38 13.13 -14.98
N GLU A 303 11.67 12.79 -14.96
CA GLU A 303 12.65 13.29 -15.93
C GLU A 303 12.31 12.85 -17.36
N LEU A 304 11.90 11.59 -17.55
CA LEU A 304 11.44 11.06 -18.85
C LEU A 304 10.17 11.75 -19.38
N ASN A 305 9.30 12.21 -18.48
CA ASN A 305 7.98 12.79 -18.81
C ASN A 305 7.88 14.27 -18.41
N LYS A 306 9.02 14.96 -18.31
CA LYS A 306 9.13 16.27 -17.66
C LYS A 306 8.22 17.32 -18.28
N THR A 307 8.22 17.45 -19.61
CA THR A 307 7.44 18.45 -20.33
C THR A 307 5.95 18.30 -20.04
N GLU A 308 5.45 17.07 -20.09
CA GLU A 308 4.03 16.78 -19.89
C GLU A 308 3.60 16.95 -18.43
N ILE A 309 4.39 16.42 -17.49
CA ILE A 309 4.10 16.57 -16.05
C ILE A 309 4.18 18.03 -15.61
N ASP A 310 5.14 18.81 -16.10
CA ASP A 310 5.24 20.24 -15.79
C ASP A 310 4.04 21.02 -16.34
N GLN A 311 3.60 20.71 -17.56
CA GLN A 311 2.43 21.33 -18.17
C GLN A 311 1.15 21.00 -17.38
N LEU A 312 0.94 19.75 -17.01
CA LEU A 312 -0.21 19.31 -16.21
C LEU A 312 -0.18 19.94 -14.82
N SER A 313 0.97 19.90 -14.15
CA SER A 313 1.17 20.50 -12.82
C SER A 313 0.92 22.00 -12.82
N SER A 314 1.20 22.73 -13.90
CA SER A 314 0.97 24.18 -14.00
C SER A 314 -0.44 24.57 -14.44
N SER A 315 -1.22 23.65 -15.03
CA SER A 315 -2.56 23.93 -15.56
C SER A 315 -3.70 23.39 -14.70
N ILE A 316 -3.44 22.42 -13.81
CA ILE A 316 -4.45 21.83 -12.94
C ILE A 316 -4.41 22.52 -11.57
N TYR A 317 -5.52 23.17 -11.23
CA TYR A 317 -5.70 23.88 -9.97
C TYR A 317 -6.55 23.06 -9.00
N THR A 318 -6.22 23.16 -7.71
CA THR A 318 -7.05 22.59 -6.64
C THR A 318 -8.37 23.35 -6.53
N THR A 319 -9.35 22.73 -5.91
CA THR A 319 -10.69 23.27 -5.69
C THR A 319 -10.81 23.86 -4.29
N ASP A 320 -11.42 25.02 -4.17
CA ASP A 320 -11.72 25.67 -2.90
C ASP A 320 -12.91 25.00 -2.21
N PHE A 321 -12.80 24.77 -0.90
CA PHE A 321 -13.85 24.08 -0.14
C PHE A 321 -15.13 24.92 0.00
N SER A 322 -15.01 26.24 0.15
CA SER A 322 -16.15 27.11 0.44
C SER A 322 -16.93 27.51 -0.81
N THR A 323 -16.23 27.73 -1.91
CA THR A 323 -16.82 28.23 -3.16
C THR A 323 -17.01 27.15 -4.21
N GLY A 324 -16.27 26.03 -4.14
CA GLY A 324 -16.24 25.02 -5.20
C GLY A 324 -15.49 25.45 -6.46
N GLU A 325 -14.91 26.65 -6.46
CA GLU A 325 -14.15 27.22 -7.57
C GLU A 325 -12.69 26.78 -7.53
N LYS A 326 -11.97 26.98 -8.64
CA LYS A 326 -10.52 26.69 -8.70
C LYS A 326 -9.72 27.73 -7.91
N THR A 327 -8.76 27.26 -7.13
CA THR A 327 -7.82 28.11 -6.38
C THR A 327 -6.63 28.55 -7.25
N HIS A 328 -5.70 29.31 -6.67
CA HIS A 328 -4.40 29.62 -7.29
C HIS A 328 -3.32 28.56 -7.00
N ILE A 329 -3.65 27.51 -6.25
CA ILE A 329 -2.75 26.43 -5.88
C ILE A 329 -2.83 25.35 -6.95
N CYS A 330 -1.75 25.16 -7.69
CA CYS A 330 -1.68 24.07 -8.67
C CYS A 330 -1.33 22.72 -8.03
N TYR A 331 -1.64 21.65 -8.74
CA TYR A 331 -1.26 20.29 -8.33
C TYR A 331 0.26 20.12 -8.33
N PRO A 332 0.86 19.57 -7.25
CA PRO A 332 2.27 19.24 -7.26
C PRO A 332 2.55 18.09 -8.25
N LYS A 333 3.77 18.00 -8.76
CA LYS A 333 4.15 16.99 -9.76
C LYS A 333 4.01 15.58 -9.20
N ALA A 334 4.34 15.39 -7.91
CA ALA A 334 4.07 14.13 -7.22
C ALA A 334 2.58 13.74 -7.23
N LYS A 335 1.65 14.71 -7.24
CA LYS A 335 0.21 14.42 -7.38
C LYS A 335 -0.15 13.97 -8.79
N ILE A 336 0.44 14.55 -9.84
CA ILE A 336 0.24 14.10 -11.22
C ILE A 336 0.72 12.65 -11.37
N ILE A 337 1.89 12.33 -10.82
CA ILE A 337 2.48 10.99 -10.83
C ILE A 337 1.65 10.00 -10.00
N ASP A 338 1.09 10.43 -8.87
CA ASP A 338 0.13 9.65 -8.06
C ASP A 338 -1.12 9.28 -8.86
N MET A 339 -1.73 10.25 -9.54
CA MET A 339 -2.92 10.04 -10.36
C MET A 339 -2.63 9.07 -11.51
N TYR A 340 -1.51 9.24 -12.20
CA TYR A 340 -1.05 8.31 -13.22
C TYR A 340 -0.87 6.89 -12.64
N GLY A 341 -0.18 6.76 -11.50
CA GLY A 341 0.01 5.49 -10.81
C GLY A 341 -1.28 4.80 -10.39
N PHE A 342 -2.35 5.55 -10.15
CA PHE A 342 -3.66 5.03 -9.75
C PHE A 342 -4.54 4.55 -10.92
N SER A 343 -4.26 5.01 -12.14
CA SER A 343 -5.10 4.80 -13.34
C SER A 343 -5.36 3.35 -13.75
N LEU A 344 -4.50 2.39 -13.37
CA LEU A 344 -4.79 0.96 -13.59
C LEU A 344 -6.05 0.46 -12.87
N ARG A 345 -6.64 1.27 -11.97
CA ARG A 345 -7.96 1.01 -11.39
C ARG A 345 -9.11 1.25 -12.37
N THR A 346 -9.03 2.27 -13.21
CA THR A 346 -10.14 2.67 -14.11
C THR A 346 -10.27 1.73 -15.31
N ILE A 347 -9.16 1.29 -15.89
CA ILE A 347 -9.16 0.37 -17.06
C ILE A 347 -9.81 -0.99 -16.75
N LYS A 348 -9.79 -1.44 -15.49
CA LYS A 348 -10.41 -2.72 -15.07
C LYS A 348 -11.89 -2.63 -14.70
N GLN A 349 -12.49 -1.45 -14.74
CA GLN A 349 -13.93 -1.32 -14.49
C GLN A 349 -14.76 -1.36 -15.80
N ASP A 350 -14.12 -1.22 -16.96
CA ASP A 350 -14.77 -1.23 -18.28
C ASP A 350 -14.54 -2.55 -19.07
N VAL A 351 -14.20 -3.65 -18.39
CA VAL A 351 -14.06 -5.00 -19.00
C VAL A 351 -14.87 -6.05 -18.25
#